data_AF-A0A0N4XS36-F1
#
_entry.id   AF-A0A0N4XS36-F1
#
_cell.length_a   1.000
_cell.length_b   1.000
_cell.length_c   1.000
_cell.angle_alpha   90.00
_cell.angle_beta   90.00
_cell.angle_gamma   90.00
#
_symmetry.space_group_name_H-M   'P 1'
#
loop_
_entity.id
_entity.type
_entity.pdbx_description
1 polymer ?
#
loop_
_entity_poly.entity_id
_entity_poly.type
_entity_poly.pdbx_seq_one_letter_code
_entity_poly.pdbx_strand_id
1 'polypeptide(L)'
;MENVFCGVCGSGDDEDRLLLCEDCDKSIHTHCCQPPLSSVPKGEWRCPSCVAKEVGKIGLNYGFYDANVKYNLFTFAEYANKFKTDYFKVKEPEVGQ
;
A
#
# COMPACT_ATOMS: atom_id res chain seq x y z
N MET A 1 -10.04 18.79 -27.75
CA MET A 1 -9.91 17.62 -26.87
C MET A 1 -8.42 17.38 -26.74
N GLU A 2 -7.89 17.43 -25.51
CA GLU A 2 -6.50 17.02 -25.27
C GLU A 2 -6.43 15.51 -25.43
N ASN A 3 -5.54 15.03 -26.31
CA ASN A 3 -5.35 13.60 -26.50
C ASN A 3 -4.58 13.05 -25.30
N VAL A 4 -5.16 12.06 -24.62
CA VAL A 4 -4.52 11.39 -23.50
C VAL A 4 -3.79 10.16 -24.02
N PHE A 5 -2.49 10.08 -23.79
CA PHE A 5 -1.65 8.99 -24.28
C PHE A 5 -1.20 8.10 -23.14
N CYS A 6 -1.26 6.79 -23.35
CA CYS A 6 -0.75 5.81 -22.41
C CYS A 6 0.76 6.02 -22.19
N GLY A 7 1.16 6.24 -20.94
CA GLY A 7 2.55 6.46 -20.56
C GLY A 7 3.47 5.24 -20.72
N VAL A 8 2.94 4.08 -21.13
CA VAL A 8 3.70 2.84 -21.35
C VAL A 8 3.93 2.58 -22.84
N CYS A 9 2.87 2.60 -23.67
CA CYS A 9 2.97 2.31 -25.10
C CYS A 9 3.01 3.56 -25.99
N GLY A 10 2.67 4.73 -25.45
CA GLY A 10 2.61 6.01 -26.19
C GLY A 10 1.40 6.15 -27.13
N SER A 11 0.52 5.16 -27.23
CA SER A 11 -0.71 5.25 -28.03
C SER A 11 -1.86 5.87 -27.24
N GLY A 12 -2.75 6.57 -27.96
CA GLY A 12 -4.05 7.04 -27.47
C GLY A 12 -5.24 6.20 -27.96
N ASP A 13 -4.98 5.06 -28.63
CA ASP A 13 -6.01 4.10 -29.03
C ASP A 13 -6.63 3.42 -27.79
N ASP A 14 -7.67 2.59 -27.96
CA ASP A 14 -8.33 1.83 -26.88
C ASP A 14 -8.68 2.70 -25.66
N GLU A 15 -9.24 3.89 -25.90
CA GLU A 15 -9.61 4.86 -24.84
C GLU A 15 -10.53 4.26 -23.77
N ASP A 16 -11.38 3.29 -24.13
CA ASP A 16 -12.27 2.57 -23.20
C ASP A 16 -11.52 1.72 -22.16
N ARG A 17 -10.24 1.45 -22.42
CA ARG A 17 -9.33 0.69 -21.55
C ARG A 17 -8.21 1.56 -20.98
N LEU A 18 -8.25 2.86 -21.20
CA LEU A 18 -7.24 3.80 -20.70
C LEU A 18 -7.60 4.22 -19.27
N LEU A 19 -6.72 3.93 -18.31
CA LEU A 19 -6.89 4.31 -16.91
C LEU A 19 -6.27 5.69 -16.69
N LEU A 20 -7.00 6.58 -16.04
CA LEU A 20 -6.55 7.91 -15.63
C LEU A 20 -6.24 7.91 -14.14
N CYS A 21 -5.07 8.43 -13.76
CA CYS A 21 -4.69 8.53 -12.35
C CYS A 21 -5.40 9.71 -11.69
N GLU A 22 -6.05 9.48 -10.55
CA GLU A 22 -6.71 10.57 -9.79
C GLU A 22 -5.73 11.59 -9.20
N ASP A 23 -4.50 11.18 -8.90
CA ASP A 23 -3.52 12.02 -8.20
C ASP A 23 -2.49 12.72 -9.12
N CYS A 24 -2.46 12.44 -10.43
CA CYS A 24 -1.51 13.03 -11.38
C CYS A 24 -1.92 12.81 -12.84
N ASP A 25 -1.27 13.48 -13.79
CA ASP A 25 -1.64 13.42 -15.22
C ASP A 25 -1.18 12.15 -15.97
N LYS A 26 -0.88 11.06 -15.24
CA LYS A 26 -0.49 9.79 -15.87
C LYS A 26 -1.71 9.00 -16.29
N SER A 27 -1.62 8.40 -17.47
CA SER A 27 -2.57 7.40 -17.95
C SER A 27 -1.87 6.11 -18.39
N ILE A 28 -2.53 4.97 -18.21
CA ILE A 28 -1.99 3.66 -18.58
C ILE A 28 -3.15 2.77 -19.02
N HIS A 29 -3.02 2.07 -20.15
CA HIS A 29 -4.03 1.06 -20.52
C HIS A 29 -4.06 -0.11 -19.54
N THR A 30 -5.22 -0.73 -19.35
CA THR A 30 -5.38 -1.93 -18.52
C THR A 30 -4.37 -3.03 -18.88
N HIS A 31 -4.15 -3.29 -20.18
CA HIS A 31 -3.19 -4.29 -20.67
C HIS A 31 -1.72 -3.85 -20.62
N CYS A 32 -1.46 -2.56 -20.43
CA CYS A 32 -0.10 -2.01 -20.27
C CYS A 32 0.33 -1.94 -18.79
N CYS A 33 -0.58 -2.21 -17.86
CA CYS A 33 -0.24 -2.36 -16.46
C CYS A 33 0.65 -3.61 -16.24
N GLN A 34 1.40 -3.60 -15.14
CA GLN A 34 2.17 -4.76 -14.67
C GLN A 34 1.74 -5.10 -13.22
N PRO A 35 1.02 -6.20 -12.99
CA PRO A 35 0.48 -7.13 -13.99
C PRO A 35 -0.63 -6.51 -14.87
N PRO A 36 -0.88 -7.02 -16.08
CA PRO A 36 -1.99 -6.56 -16.92
C PRO A 36 -3.33 -6.78 -16.25
N LEU A 37 -4.22 -5.80 -16.36
CA LEU A 37 -5.60 -5.86 -15.87
C LEU A 37 -6.52 -6.35 -17.00
N SER A 38 -7.46 -7.23 -16.65
CA SER A 38 -8.42 -7.79 -17.61
C SER A 38 -9.54 -6.82 -18.00
N SER A 39 -9.82 -5.83 -17.15
CA SER A 39 -10.88 -4.84 -17.33
C SER A 39 -10.59 -3.60 -16.49
N VAL A 40 -11.30 -2.51 -16.76
CA VAL A 40 -11.23 -1.28 -15.95
C VAL A 40 -11.75 -1.60 -14.54
N PRO A 41 -10.96 -1.34 -13.48
CA PRO A 41 -11.38 -1.60 -12.11
C PRO A 41 -12.54 -0.69 -11.71
N LYS A 42 -13.34 -1.15 -10.74
CA LYS A 42 -14.40 -0.32 -10.15
C LYS A 42 -13.80 0.70 -9.18
N GLY A 43 -14.25 1.95 -9.28
CA GLY A 43 -13.84 3.02 -8.38
C GLY A 43 -12.60 3.78 -8.87
N GLU A 44 -11.97 4.53 -7.97
CA GLU A 44 -10.78 5.32 -8.26
C GLU A 44 -9.57 4.44 -8.58
N TRP A 45 -8.80 4.84 -9.59
CA TRP A 45 -7.52 4.22 -9.90
C TRP A 45 -6.38 5.22 -9.71
N ARG A 46 -5.27 4.74 -9.14
CA ARG A 46 -4.06 5.52 -8.92
C ARG A 46 -2.89 4.80 -9.57
N CYS A 47 -2.02 5.55 -10.24
CA CYS A 47 -0.85 4.97 -10.88
C CYS A 47 0.15 4.39 -9.85
N PRO A 48 1.00 3.43 -10.25
CA PRO A 48 1.97 2.81 -9.34
C PRO A 48 2.88 3.81 -8.60
N SER A 49 3.25 4.92 -9.26
CA SER A 49 4.06 5.96 -8.64
C SER A 49 3.35 6.69 -7.50
N CYS A 50 2.06 7.01 -7.66
CA CYS A 50 1.28 7.69 -6.62
C CYS A 50 0.99 6.74 -5.45
N VAL A 51 0.66 5.47 -5.73
CA VAL A 51 0.51 4.44 -4.70
C VAL A 51 1.82 4.27 -3.92
N ALA A 52 2.96 4.14 -4.59
CA ALA A 52 4.26 4.00 -3.91
C ALA A 52 4.60 5.22 -3.05
N LYS A 53 4.31 6.44 -3.54
CA LYS A 53 4.48 7.68 -2.77
C LYS A 53 3.63 7.69 -1.50
N GLU A 54 2.37 7.25 -1.59
CA GLU A 54 1.47 7.22 -0.42
C GLU A 54 1.86 6.12 0.57
N VAL A 55 2.15 4.90 0.08
CA VAL A 55 2.63 3.79 0.91
C VAL A 55 3.95 4.12 1.60
N GLY A 56 4.83 4.89 0.94
CA GLY A 56 6.06 5.40 1.55
C GLY A 56 5.84 6.28 2.78
N LYS A 57 4.66 6.91 2.92
CA LYS A 57 4.24 7.68 4.11
C LYS A 57 3.59 6.81 5.20
N ILE A 58 3.20 5.58 4.88
CA ILE A 58 2.62 4.60 5.81
C ILE A 58 3.73 3.81 6.52
N GLY A 59 4.81 3.48 5.79
CA GLY A 59 6.13 3.47 6.44
C GLY A 59 6.39 4.85 7.06
N LEU A 60 7.44 5.20 7.77
CA LEU A 60 7.48 6.39 8.65
C LEU A 60 6.43 6.45 9.79
N ASN A 61 5.12 6.32 9.56
CA ASN A 61 4.10 6.50 10.61
C ASN A 61 3.70 5.23 11.36
N TYR A 62 3.76 4.05 10.74
CA TYR A 62 3.37 2.77 11.36
C TYR A 62 4.52 1.78 11.57
N GLY A 63 5.74 2.14 11.16
CA GLY A 63 6.93 1.36 11.46
C GLY A 63 7.60 1.84 12.73
N PHE A 64 8.22 0.92 13.46
CA PHE A 64 9.02 1.22 14.63
C PHE A 64 10.40 1.81 14.25
N TYR A 65 10.44 2.89 13.46
CA TYR A 65 11.71 3.50 12.99
C TYR A 65 12.57 4.01 14.14
N ASP A 66 11.94 4.41 15.23
CA ASP A 66 12.60 4.81 16.48
C ASP A 66 12.86 3.63 17.44
N ALA A 67 12.49 2.39 17.08
CA ALA A 67 12.89 1.23 17.87
C ALA A 67 14.37 0.96 17.64
N ASN A 68 15.18 1.63 18.45
CA ASN A 68 16.58 1.27 18.70
C ASN A 68 16.74 -0.11 19.38
N VAL A 69 15.64 -0.83 19.58
CA VAL A 69 15.57 -2.11 20.26
C VAL A 69 15.21 -3.19 19.25
N LYS A 70 16.13 -4.13 19.06
CA LYS A 70 15.88 -5.36 18.31
C LYS A 70 15.30 -6.40 19.25
N TYR A 71 14.19 -7.01 18.85
CA TYR A 71 13.59 -8.12 19.57
C TYR A 71 13.85 -9.43 18.81
N ASN A 72 14.07 -10.52 19.55
CA ASN A 72 13.86 -11.86 19.01
C ASN A 72 12.39 -12.24 19.24
N LEU A 73 11.95 -13.40 18.74
CA LEU A 73 10.54 -13.80 18.85
C LEU A 73 10.05 -13.85 20.30
N PHE A 74 10.91 -14.31 21.21
CA PHE A 74 10.60 -14.40 22.63
C PHE A 74 10.47 -13.01 23.27
N THR A 75 11.47 -12.15 23.11
CA THR A 75 11.46 -10.80 23.72
C THR A 75 10.40 -9.89 23.11
N PHE A 76 10.01 -10.14 21.85
CA PHE A 76 8.87 -9.46 21.23
C PHE A 76 7.55 -9.90 21.87
N ALA A 77 7.37 -11.20 22.16
CA ALA A 77 6.17 -11.71 22.81
C ALA A 77 6.01 -11.12 24.22
N GLU A 78 7.09 -11.01 24.99
CA GLU A 78 7.10 -10.33 26.30
C GLU A 78 6.68 -8.86 26.17
N TYR A 79 7.29 -8.12 25.24
CA TYR A 79 6.93 -6.73 24.98
C TYR A 79 5.46 -6.56 24.58
N ALA A 80 4.96 -7.40 23.68
CA ALA A 80 3.59 -7.36 23.20
C ALA A 80 2.57 -7.68 24.30
N ASN A 81 2.87 -8.66 25.17
CA ASN A 81 2.02 -9.01 26.30
C ASN A 81 1.98 -7.89 27.33
N LYS A 82 3.15 -7.33 27.68
CA LYS A 82 3.23 -6.17 28.56
C LYS A 82 2.44 -4.98 28.02
N PHE A 83 2.63 -4.64 26.74
CA PHE A 83 1.88 -3.56 26.08
C PHE A 83 0.37 -3.80 26.15
N LYS A 84 -0.09 -5.02 25.85
CA LYS A 84 -1.52 -5.35 25.90
C LYS A 84 -2.10 -5.18 27.31
N THR A 85 -1.37 -5.62 28.33
CA THR A 85 -1.77 -5.46 29.74
C THR A 85 -1.83 -3.99 30.12
N ASP A 86 -0.82 -3.20 29.76
CA ASP A 86 -0.73 -1.79 30.14
C ASP A 86 -1.78 -0.94 29.41
N TYR A 87 -1.99 -1.17 28.12
CA TYR A 87 -2.86 -0.37 27.26
C TYR A 87 -4.33 -0.77 27.39
N PHE A 88 -4.65 -2.07 27.26
CA PHE A 88 -6.04 -2.57 27.27
C PHE A 88 -6.51 -3.02 28.66
N LYS A 89 -5.64 -3.02 29.68
CA LYS A 89 -5.95 -3.50 31.04
C LYS A 89 -6.40 -4.97 31.07
N VAL A 90 -5.96 -5.77 30.10
CA VAL A 90 -6.23 -7.21 30.02
C VAL A 90 -5.18 -7.95 30.85
N LYS A 91 -5.58 -8.95 31.65
CA LYS A 91 -4.61 -9.79 32.35
C LYS A 91 -3.86 -10.67 31.35
N GLU A 92 -2.56 -10.87 31.56
CA GLU A 92 -1.79 -11.77 30.72
C GLU A 92 -2.45 -13.15 30.67
N PRO A 93 -2.55 -13.77 29.48
CA PRO A 93 -2.98 -15.15 29.40
C PRO A 93 -1.96 -16.01 30.16
N GLU A 94 -2.43 -16.86 31.07
CA GLU A 94 -1.59 -17.87 31.69
C GLU A 94 -1.01 -18.73 30.57
N VAL A 95 0.32 -18.68 30.41
CA VAL A 95 1.02 -19.59 29.50
C VAL A 95 0.75 -20.99 30.03
N GLY A 96 -0.03 -21.76 29.27
CA GLY A 96 -0.36 -23.14 29.63
C GLY A 96 0.92 -23.93 29.89
N GLN A 97 0.91 -24.66 31.01
CA GLN A 97 1.92 -25.67 31.37
C GLN A 97 2.05 -26.75 30.30
#